data_AF-A0A7C0XR29-F1
#
_entry.id   AF-A0A7C0XR29-F1
#
_cell.length_a   1.000
_cell.length_b   1.000
_cell.length_c   1.000
_cell.angle_alpha   90.00
_cell.angle_beta   90.00
_cell.angle_gamma   90.00
#
_symmetry.space_group_name_H-M   'P 1'
#
loop_
_entity.id
_entity.type
_entity.pdbx_description
1 polymer ?
#
loop_
_entity_poly.entity_id
_entity_poly.type
_entity_poly.pdbx_seq_one_letter_code
_entity_poly.pdbx_strand_id
1 'polypeptide(L)'
;MIASVAPSTDSEPGRFDENPAATEEYERGLQLYISDRYEEAIPHFKAVIERYPDLKVAQFSLDKLIFAYREMGKEEIGLAYLEDVAAKYSNTPLGDAALRASVLVLSRLGLGERALARVSDLLERFKGTKWERDLLFEKGMIYKHDLGDQQKATEVFGDFVQRYPDDLVSEFAKLELGYDPTQPGKEKAGEQGIEGVYLSQNNPNPFNARTVISFALPKSAFVKLEVYNTLGQKVRTLIETGMKPGNHSVIWNGEDSSGREVSSAIYFYCLKTGDKTLRVRKMLLLR
;
A
#
# COMPACT_ATOMS: atom_id res chain seq x y z
N MET A 1 3.06 7.15 14.78
CA MET A 1 2.17 7.52 13.67
C MET A 1 2.32 6.48 12.58
N ILE A 2 1.62 5.36 12.73
CA ILE A 2 1.68 4.24 11.81
C ILE A 2 0.63 4.50 10.75
N ALA A 3 1.06 4.70 9.51
CA ALA A 3 0.18 4.54 8.36
C ALA A 3 0.79 3.41 7.53
N SER A 4 0.33 2.19 7.81
CA SER A 4 0.47 1.06 6.92
C SER A 4 -0.91 0.70 6.43
N VAL A 5 -1.16 1.03 5.17
CA VAL A 5 -1.69 0.07 4.22
C VAL A 5 -0.81 0.30 3.00
N ALA A 6 0.05 -0.68 2.71
CA ALA A 6 0.54 -0.82 1.35
C ALA A 6 -0.68 -0.68 0.43
N PRO A 7 -0.70 0.29 -0.50
CA PRO A 7 -1.92 0.69 -1.21
C PRO A 7 -2.64 -0.56 -1.68
N SER A 8 -3.96 -0.61 -1.48
CA SER A 8 -4.78 -1.62 -2.10
C SER A 8 -4.29 -1.75 -3.55
N THR A 9 -3.84 -2.94 -3.93
CA THR A 9 -3.41 -3.19 -5.31
C THR A 9 -4.57 -3.00 -6.29
N ASP A 10 -5.80 -2.90 -5.76
CA ASP A 10 -6.93 -2.28 -6.42
C ASP A 10 -6.68 -0.77 -6.55
N SER A 11 -6.25 -0.32 -7.74
CA SER A 11 -6.45 1.06 -8.18
C SER A 11 -7.91 1.44 -7.98
N GLU A 12 -8.19 2.66 -7.51
CA GLU A 12 -9.54 3.24 -7.59
C GLU A 12 -10.05 3.00 -9.03
N PRO A 13 -11.17 2.29 -9.23
CA PRO A 13 -11.68 2.07 -10.56
C PRO A 13 -12.08 3.43 -11.15
N GLY A 14 -11.74 3.66 -12.41
CA GLY A 14 -12.58 4.55 -13.23
C GLY A 14 -14.03 4.04 -13.20
N ARG A 15 -15.00 4.95 -13.45
CA ARG A 15 -16.47 4.74 -13.47
C ARG A 15 -16.90 3.32 -13.06
N PHE A 16 -17.57 3.16 -11.93
CA PHE A 16 -18.16 1.86 -11.58
C PHE A 16 -19.23 1.50 -12.62
N ASP A 17 -18.81 0.79 -13.67
CA ASP A 17 -19.58 0.52 -14.89
C ASP A 17 -20.86 -0.30 -14.63
N GLU A 18 -21.08 -0.73 -13.39
CA GLU A 18 -22.18 -1.60 -12.99
C GLU A 18 -23.38 -0.85 -12.37
N ASN A 19 -23.22 0.40 -11.90
CA ASN A 19 -24.34 1.17 -11.34
C ASN A 19 -24.11 2.70 -11.34
N PRO A 20 -24.73 3.44 -12.27
CA PRO A 20 -24.58 4.90 -12.35
C PRO A 20 -25.03 5.65 -11.09
N ALA A 21 -26.11 5.21 -10.45
CA ALA A 21 -26.64 5.88 -9.25
C ALA A 21 -25.70 5.72 -8.05
N ALA A 22 -25.12 4.53 -7.86
CA ALA A 22 -24.13 4.29 -6.82
C ALA A 22 -22.84 5.09 -7.06
N THR A 23 -22.42 5.17 -8.33
CA THR A 23 -21.25 5.96 -8.76
C THR A 23 -21.45 7.44 -8.49
N GLU A 24 -22.58 8.00 -8.93
CA GLU A 24 -22.89 9.42 -8.76
C GLU A 24 -22.94 9.79 -7.28
N GLU A 25 -23.55 8.94 -6.45
CA GLU A 25 -23.63 9.18 -5.01
C GLU A 25 -22.25 9.12 -4.33
N TYR A 26 -21.41 8.16 -4.72
CA TYR A 26 -20.01 8.09 -4.26
C TYR A 26 -19.21 9.32 -4.70
N GLU A 27 -19.33 9.74 -5.96
CA GLU A 27 -18.63 10.90 -6.51
C GLU A 27 -19.03 12.20 -5.82
N ARG A 28 -20.32 12.38 -5.47
CA ARG A 28 -20.76 13.51 -4.64
C ARG A 28 -20.07 13.53 -3.28
N GLY A 29 -20.03 12.39 -2.60
CA GLY A 29 -19.29 12.24 -1.34
C GLY A 29 -17.80 12.54 -1.51
N LEU A 30 -17.20 12.07 -2.60
CA LEU A 30 -15.78 12.27 -2.90
C LEU A 30 -15.43 13.74 -3.18
N GLN A 31 -16.27 14.48 -3.91
CA GLN A 31 -16.06 15.92 -4.15
C GLN A 31 -16.07 16.73 -2.85
N LEU A 32 -17.01 16.42 -1.95
CA LEU A 32 -17.07 17.02 -0.62
C LEU A 32 -15.83 16.66 0.22
N TYR A 33 -15.43 15.38 0.19
CA TYR A 33 -14.23 14.89 0.86
C TYR A 33 -12.96 15.63 0.39
N ILE A 34 -12.77 15.76 -0.93
CA ILE A 34 -11.61 16.46 -1.53
C ILE A 34 -11.60 17.95 -1.16
N SER A 35 -12.76 18.51 -0.85
CA SER A 35 -12.93 19.89 -0.39
C SER A 35 -12.87 20.04 1.14
N ASP A 36 -12.36 19.03 1.86
CA ASP A 36 -12.28 18.96 3.33
C ASP A 36 -13.64 19.08 4.06
N ARG A 37 -14.76 18.86 3.36
CA ARG A 37 -16.13 18.91 3.91
C ARG A 37 -16.57 17.53 4.39
N TYR A 38 -15.82 16.98 5.34
CA TYR A 38 -15.97 15.60 5.82
C TYR A 38 -17.36 15.29 6.41
N GLU A 39 -17.93 16.20 7.20
CA GLU A 39 -19.25 16.03 7.81
C GLU A 39 -20.36 15.87 6.77
N GLU A 40 -20.24 16.54 5.63
CA GLU A 40 -21.20 16.49 4.54
C GLU A 40 -20.91 15.31 3.59
N ALA A 41 -19.66 14.87 3.49
CA ALA A 41 -19.28 13.70 2.68
C ALA A 41 -19.77 12.38 3.28
N ILE A 42 -19.72 12.22 4.60
CA ILE A 42 -20.02 10.97 5.30
C ILE A 42 -21.42 10.40 4.96
N PRO A 43 -22.52 11.20 4.98
CA PRO A 43 -23.85 10.71 4.60
C PRO A 43 -23.91 10.07 3.21
N HIS A 44 -23.19 10.60 2.23
CA HIS A 44 -23.14 10.04 0.87
C HIS A 44 -22.46 8.66 0.86
N PHE A 45 -21.32 8.52 1.53
CA PHE A 45 -20.65 7.23 1.63
C PHE A 45 -21.50 6.19 2.37
N LYS A 46 -22.17 6.58 3.46
CA LYS A 46 -23.13 5.70 4.17
C LYS A 46 -24.28 5.27 3.26
N ALA A 47 -24.85 6.20 2.48
CA ALA A 47 -25.92 5.90 1.56
C ALA A 47 -25.50 4.87 0.50
N VAL A 48 -24.27 4.96 -0.01
CA VAL A 48 -23.74 3.95 -0.94
C VAL A 48 -23.62 2.58 -0.28
N ILE A 49 -23.04 2.52 0.93
CA ILE A 49 -22.86 1.27 1.70
C ILE A 49 -24.21 0.61 1.99
N GLU A 50 -25.20 1.39 2.37
CA GLU A 50 -26.52 0.87 2.78
C GLU A 50 -27.36 0.42 1.58
N ARG A 51 -27.33 1.16 0.47
CA ARG A 51 -28.18 0.92 -0.71
C ARG A 51 -27.56 -0.05 -1.70
N TYR A 52 -26.24 -0.13 -1.76
CA TYR A 52 -25.50 -0.91 -2.75
C TYR A 52 -24.41 -1.78 -2.12
N PRO A 53 -24.70 -2.56 -1.07
CA PRO A 53 -23.68 -3.26 -0.27
C PRO A 53 -22.87 -4.30 -1.05
N ASP A 54 -23.45 -4.87 -2.11
CA ASP A 54 -22.82 -5.90 -2.93
C ASP A 54 -21.86 -5.32 -3.99
N LEU A 55 -21.89 -4.00 -4.22
CA LEU A 55 -21.06 -3.37 -5.23
C LEU A 55 -19.67 -3.02 -4.67
N LYS A 56 -18.65 -3.07 -5.53
CA LYS A 56 -17.27 -2.69 -5.14
C LYS A 56 -17.19 -1.25 -4.62
N VAL A 57 -18.04 -0.35 -5.13
CA VAL A 57 -18.13 1.06 -4.66
C VAL A 57 -18.51 1.18 -3.18
N ALA A 58 -19.22 0.22 -2.60
CA ALA A 58 -19.48 0.22 -1.16
C ALA A 58 -18.20 0.01 -0.34
N GLN A 59 -17.28 -0.83 -0.80
CA GLN A 59 -15.98 -1.01 -0.13
C GLN A 59 -15.13 0.26 -0.20
N PHE A 60 -15.09 0.94 -1.36
CA PHE A 60 -14.40 2.22 -1.46
C PHE A 60 -15.06 3.33 -0.63
N SER A 61 -16.39 3.34 -0.56
CA SER A 61 -17.14 4.27 0.29
C SER A 61 -16.80 4.06 1.76
N LEU A 62 -16.64 2.80 2.18
CA LEU A 62 -16.23 2.45 3.54
C LEU A 62 -14.84 3.01 3.84
N ASP A 63 -13.87 2.84 2.94
CA ASP A 63 -12.52 3.38 3.11
C ASP A 63 -12.55 4.91 3.26
N LYS A 64 -13.23 5.63 2.35
CA LYS A 64 -13.34 7.10 2.41
C LYS A 64 -14.03 7.58 3.68
N LEU A 65 -15.07 6.88 4.12
CA LEU A 65 -15.79 7.19 5.35
C LEU A 65 -14.87 7.06 6.58
N ILE A 66 -14.00 6.05 6.63
CA ILE A 66 -13.05 5.87 7.73
C ILE A 66 -11.93 6.90 7.71
N PHE A 67 -11.47 7.30 6.53
CA PHE A 67 -10.56 8.45 6.41
C PHE A 67 -11.25 9.75 6.85
N ALA A 68 -12.50 9.98 6.47
CA ALA A 68 -13.24 11.17 6.88
C ALA A 68 -13.36 11.26 8.42
N TYR A 69 -13.71 10.16 9.09
CA TYR A 69 -13.75 10.14 10.56
C TYR A 69 -12.38 10.38 11.19
N ARG A 70 -11.30 9.87 10.59
CA ARG A 70 -9.93 10.15 11.03
C ARG A 70 -9.59 11.63 10.96
N GLU A 71 -9.82 12.27 9.81
CA GLU A 71 -9.48 13.70 9.63
C GLU A 71 -10.27 14.60 10.58
N MET A 72 -11.43 14.13 11.03
CA MET A 72 -12.24 14.81 12.05
C MET A 72 -11.88 14.44 13.51
N GLY A 73 -10.92 13.55 13.74
CA GLY A 73 -10.58 13.05 15.07
C GLY A 73 -11.69 12.24 15.74
N LYS A 74 -12.58 11.59 14.97
CA LYS A 74 -13.73 10.80 15.43
C LYS A 74 -13.54 9.30 15.15
N GLU A 75 -12.34 8.78 15.41
CA GLU A 75 -11.97 7.40 15.07
C GLU A 75 -12.83 6.34 15.76
N GLU A 76 -13.27 6.58 17.00
CA GLU A 76 -14.14 5.69 17.76
C GLU A 76 -15.50 5.51 17.09
N ILE A 77 -16.03 6.58 16.48
CA ILE A 77 -17.28 6.53 15.72
C ILE A 77 -17.06 5.72 14.43
N GLY A 78 -15.92 5.91 13.77
CA GLY A 78 -15.53 5.11 12.61
C GLY A 78 -15.41 3.62 12.95
N LEU A 79 -14.78 3.28 14.08
CA LEU A 79 -14.67 1.90 14.55
C LEU A 79 -16.04 1.29 14.82
N ALA A 80 -16.90 1.99 15.56
CA ALA A 80 -18.26 1.50 15.85
C ALA A 80 -19.03 1.22 14.55
N TYR A 81 -18.94 2.12 13.57
CA TYR A 81 -19.56 1.91 12.27
C TYR A 81 -19.01 0.69 11.52
N LEU A 82 -17.70 0.43 11.59
CA LEU A 82 -17.10 -0.77 10.99
C LEU A 82 -17.61 -2.06 11.64
N GLU A 83 -17.73 -2.08 12.97
CA GLU A 83 -18.28 -3.24 13.68
C GLU A 83 -19.74 -3.47 13.30
N ASP A 84 -20.54 -2.41 13.17
CA ASP A 84 -21.93 -2.50 12.72
C ASP A 84 -22.03 -3.03 11.28
N VAL A 85 -21.21 -2.54 10.35
CA VAL A 85 -21.15 -3.02 8.96
C VAL A 85 -20.70 -4.48 8.91
N ALA A 86 -19.66 -4.85 9.66
CA ALA A 86 -19.16 -6.21 9.73
C ALA A 86 -20.23 -7.19 10.26
N ALA A 87 -20.96 -6.79 11.30
CA ALA A 87 -22.04 -7.59 11.86
C ALA A 87 -23.21 -7.71 10.88
N LYS A 88 -23.68 -6.58 10.32
CA LYS A 88 -24.84 -6.55 9.41
C LYS A 88 -24.59 -7.29 8.10
N TYR A 89 -23.40 -7.19 7.54
CA TYR A 89 -23.02 -7.80 6.27
C TYR A 89 -22.03 -8.97 6.47
N SER A 90 -22.27 -9.76 7.52
CA SER A 90 -21.45 -10.94 7.86
C SER A 90 -21.29 -11.90 6.67
N ASN A 91 -20.08 -12.41 6.47
CA ASN A 91 -19.73 -13.33 5.38
C ASN A 91 -19.91 -12.78 3.96
N THR A 92 -19.89 -11.45 3.79
CA THR A 92 -19.89 -10.79 2.48
C THR A 92 -18.56 -10.06 2.22
N PRO A 93 -18.20 -9.74 0.96
CA PRO A 93 -17.02 -8.94 0.66
C PRO A 93 -16.97 -7.58 1.39
N LEU A 94 -18.14 -6.96 1.62
CA LEU A 94 -18.25 -5.69 2.35
C LEU A 94 -18.00 -5.87 3.85
N GLY A 95 -18.61 -6.87 4.49
CA GLY A 95 -18.34 -7.17 5.91
C GLY A 95 -16.87 -7.54 6.14
N ASP A 96 -16.26 -8.21 5.16
CA ASP A 96 -14.85 -8.58 5.18
C ASP A 96 -13.94 -7.36 5.03
N ALA A 97 -14.30 -6.42 4.16
CA ALA A 97 -13.63 -5.14 4.05
C ALA A 97 -13.72 -4.35 5.37
N ALA A 98 -14.89 -4.36 6.03
CA ALA A 98 -15.07 -3.70 7.32
C ALA A 98 -14.20 -4.30 8.42
N LEU A 99 -14.14 -5.63 8.53
CA LEU A 99 -13.24 -6.30 9.47
C LEU A 99 -11.77 -6.01 9.16
N ARG A 100 -11.34 -6.00 7.90
CA ARG A 100 -9.96 -5.63 7.55
C ARG A 100 -9.65 -4.17 7.91
N ALA A 101 -10.51 -3.23 7.56
CA ALA A 101 -10.30 -1.80 7.86
C ALA A 101 -10.27 -1.52 9.37
N SER A 102 -11.02 -2.28 10.18
CA SER A 102 -11.06 -2.11 11.63
C SER A 102 -9.72 -2.36 12.32
N VAL A 103 -8.85 -3.22 11.76
CA VAL A 103 -7.53 -3.52 12.31
C VAL A 103 -6.72 -2.23 12.48
N LEU A 104 -6.70 -1.41 11.42
CA LEU A 104 -5.98 -0.14 11.41
C LEU A 104 -6.59 0.88 12.39
N VAL A 105 -7.92 0.91 12.51
CA VAL A 105 -8.58 1.81 13.47
C VAL A 105 -8.30 1.38 14.91
N LEU A 106 -8.31 0.08 15.19
CA LEU A 106 -7.96 -0.47 16.51
C LEU A 106 -6.51 -0.11 16.88
N SER A 107 -5.57 -0.29 15.95
CA SER A 107 -4.16 0.08 16.16
C SER A 107 -4.01 1.57 16.47
N ARG A 108 -4.63 2.46 15.68
CA ARG A 108 -4.56 3.92 15.90
C ARG A 108 -5.17 4.40 17.21
N LEU A 109 -6.22 3.71 17.67
CA LEU A 109 -6.83 3.95 18.99
C LEU A 109 -6.00 3.38 20.16
N GLY A 110 -4.82 2.80 19.90
CA GLY A 110 -3.98 2.20 20.93
C GLY A 110 -4.50 0.86 21.45
N LEU A 111 -5.40 0.21 20.72
CA LEU A 111 -6.04 -1.05 21.10
C LEU A 111 -5.30 -2.25 20.48
N GLY A 112 -3.97 -2.30 20.65
CA GLY A 112 -3.08 -3.26 20.00
C GLY A 112 -3.49 -4.73 20.19
N GLU A 113 -3.87 -5.13 21.41
CA GLU A 113 -4.32 -6.50 21.69
C GLU A 113 -5.60 -6.87 20.92
N ARG A 114 -6.54 -5.93 20.80
CA ARG A 114 -7.76 -6.12 20.00
C ARG A 114 -7.43 -6.19 18.51
N ALA A 115 -6.51 -5.35 18.04
CA ALA A 115 -6.04 -5.37 16.66
C ALA A 115 -5.37 -6.72 16.34
N LEU A 116 -4.52 -7.23 17.23
CA LEU A 116 -3.83 -8.51 17.06
C LEU A 116 -4.80 -9.70 17.04
N ALA A 117 -5.79 -9.71 17.93
CA ALA A 117 -6.85 -10.72 17.92
C ALA A 117 -7.61 -10.71 16.58
N ARG A 118 -8.02 -9.51 16.13
CA ARG A 118 -8.71 -9.32 14.85
C ARG A 118 -7.87 -9.81 13.66
N VAL A 119 -6.58 -9.49 13.63
CA VAL A 119 -5.67 -9.97 12.59
C VAL A 119 -5.54 -11.49 12.62
N SER A 120 -5.47 -12.10 13.80
CA SER A 120 -5.36 -13.56 13.92
C SER A 120 -6.59 -14.27 13.36
N ASP A 121 -7.79 -13.78 13.69
CA ASP A 121 -9.04 -14.32 13.13
C ASP A 121 -9.09 -14.17 11.61
N LEU A 122 -8.67 -13.01 11.09
CA LEU A 122 -8.66 -12.73 9.66
C LEU A 122 -7.62 -13.57 8.91
N LEU A 123 -6.48 -13.88 9.51
CA LEU A 123 -5.46 -14.74 8.90
C LEU A 123 -5.96 -16.17 8.69
N GLU A 124 -6.69 -16.73 9.65
CA GLU A 124 -7.34 -18.04 9.47
C GLU A 124 -8.36 -17.98 8.33
N ARG A 125 -9.13 -16.89 8.25
CA ARG A 125 -10.17 -16.71 7.25
C ARG A 125 -9.64 -16.47 5.83
N PHE A 126 -8.54 -15.74 5.70
CA PHE A 126 -8.02 -15.27 4.41
C PHE A 126 -6.74 -15.99 3.97
N LYS A 127 -6.40 -17.11 4.61
CA LYS A 127 -5.25 -17.94 4.24
C LYS A 127 -5.27 -18.30 2.75
N GLY A 128 -4.14 -18.09 2.07
CA GLY A 128 -3.97 -18.34 0.64
C GLY A 128 -4.59 -17.28 -0.28
N THR A 129 -5.25 -16.26 0.25
CA THR A 129 -5.80 -15.16 -0.55
C THR A 129 -4.82 -13.99 -0.65
N LYS A 130 -5.12 -13.03 -1.54
CA LYS A 130 -4.32 -11.80 -1.69
C LYS A 130 -4.20 -10.99 -0.39
N TRP A 131 -5.13 -11.17 0.56
CA TRP A 131 -5.17 -10.42 1.83
C TRP A 131 -4.25 -11.00 2.91
N GLU A 132 -3.85 -12.27 2.81
CA GLU A 132 -2.96 -12.89 3.81
C GLU A 132 -1.64 -12.13 3.93
N ARG A 133 -1.09 -11.70 2.78
CA ARG A 133 0.14 -10.93 2.72
C ARG A 133 0.02 -9.62 3.50
N ASP A 134 -1.04 -8.84 3.28
CA ASP A 134 -1.23 -7.57 3.99
C ASP A 134 -1.46 -7.78 5.49
N LEU A 135 -2.25 -8.78 5.88
CA LEU A 135 -2.52 -9.10 7.29
C LEU A 135 -1.29 -9.57 8.06
N LEU A 136 -0.38 -10.32 7.43
CA LEU A 136 0.87 -10.74 8.06
C LEU A 136 1.80 -9.54 8.31
N PHE A 137 1.84 -8.59 7.37
CA PHE A 137 2.60 -7.36 7.57
C PHE A 137 2.02 -6.52 8.73
N GLU A 138 0.70 -6.33 8.75
CA GLU A 138 0.03 -5.61 9.85
C GLU A 138 0.28 -6.29 11.20
N LYS A 139 0.29 -7.63 11.25
CA LYS A 139 0.64 -8.38 12.47
C LYS A 139 2.02 -7.99 13.01
N GLY A 140 3.02 -7.86 12.13
CA GLY A 140 4.37 -7.44 12.50
C GLY A 140 4.39 -6.00 13.01
N MET A 141 3.65 -5.10 12.36
CA MET A 141 3.53 -3.69 12.77
C MET A 141 2.88 -3.56 14.15
N ILE A 142 1.81 -4.30 14.41
CA ILE A 142 1.11 -4.31 15.71
C ILE A 142 2.05 -4.79 16.82
N TYR A 143 2.78 -5.90 16.62
CA TYR A 143 3.75 -6.34 17.62
C TYR A 143 4.81 -5.27 17.90
N LYS A 144 5.37 -4.67 16.85
CA LYS A 144 6.45 -3.70 17.00
C LYS A 144 6.01 -2.42 17.67
N HIS A 145 4.93 -1.82 17.19
CA HIS A 145 4.57 -0.44 17.53
C HIS A 145 3.45 -0.33 18.56
N ASP A 146 2.49 -1.25 18.55
CA ASP A 146 1.35 -1.17 19.46
C ASP A 146 1.65 -1.92 20.76
N LEU A 147 2.33 -3.05 20.66
CA LEU A 147 2.63 -3.93 21.81
C LEU A 147 4.07 -3.81 22.31
N GLY A 148 4.99 -3.21 21.54
CA GLY A 148 6.40 -3.09 21.88
C GLY A 148 7.16 -4.42 21.95
N ASP A 149 6.59 -5.50 21.39
CA ASP A 149 7.17 -6.85 21.36
C ASP A 149 8.13 -6.99 20.17
N GLN A 150 9.34 -6.47 20.35
CA GLN A 150 10.38 -6.47 19.32
C GLN A 150 10.77 -7.88 18.87
N GLN A 151 10.70 -8.87 19.77
CA GLN A 151 11.05 -10.25 19.46
C GLN A 151 10.02 -10.83 18.48
N LYS A 152 8.73 -10.77 18.81
CA LYS A 152 7.67 -11.28 17.92
C LYS A 152 7.59 -10.50 16.61
N ALA A 153 7.81 -9.19 16.64
CA ALA A 153 7.90 -8.41 15.41
C ALA A 153 9.01 -8.94 14.50
N THR A 154 10.18 -9.23 15.07
CA THR A 154 11.33 -9.78 14.32
C THR A 154 11.01 -11.15 13.71
N GLU A 155 10.38 -12.03 14.48
CA GLU A 155 9.95 -13.35 14.02
C GLU A 155 8.94 -13.22 12.87
N VAL A 156 7.89 -12.42 13.03
CA VAL A 156 6.84 -12.22 12.02
C VAL A 156 7.41 -11.61 10.73
N PHE A 157 8.23 -10.56 10.82
CA PHE A 157 8.83 -9.95 9.64
C PHE A 157 9.86 -10.87 8.97
N GLY A 158 10.60 -11.67 9.74
CA GLY A 158 11.53 -12.66 9.21
C GLY A 158 10.80 -13.71 8.35
N ASP A 159 9.73 -14.30 8.90
CA ASP A 159 8.89 -15.26 8.18
C ASP A 159 8.22 -14.62 6.95
N PHE A 160 7.76 -13.37 7.09
CA PHE A 160 7.16 -12.61 6.00
C PHE A 160 8.12 -12.45 4.81
N VAL A 161 9.36 -12.01 5.07
CA VAL A 161 10.38 -11.82 4.03
C VAL A 161 10.75 -13.14 3.35
N GLN A 162 10.79 -14.25 4.10
CA GLN A 162 11.03 -15.58 3.52
C GLN A 162 9.88 -16.03 2.61
N ARG A 163 8.64 -15.71 3.01
CA ARG A 163 7.43 -16.11 2.27
C ARG A 163 7.16 -15.26 1.03
N TYR A 164 7.53 -13.99 1.06
CA TYR A 164 7.29 -13.02 -0.02
C TYR A 164 8.58 -12.31 -0.47
N PRO A 165 9.64 -13.04 -0.89
CA PRO A 165 10.98 -12.47 -1.06
C PRO A 165 11.09 -11.36 -2.12
N ASP A 166 10.20 -11.36 -3.12
CA ASP A 166 10.13 -10.38 -4.21
C ASP A 166 9.02 -9.31 -4.02
N ASP A 167 8.39 -9.22 -2.84
CA ASP A 167 7.28 -8.29 -2.59
C ASP A 167 7.75 -6.91 -2.10
N LEU A 168 7.05 -5.84 -2.48
CA LEU A 168 7.35 -4.47 -2.04
C LEU A 168 7.23 -4.33 -0.52
N VAL A 169 6.26 -5.01 0.09
CA VAL A 169 6.07 -5.04 1.53
C VAL A 169 7.20 -5.77 2.25
N SER A 170 7.90 -6.68 1.57
CA SER A 170 9.09 -7.32 2.15
C SER A 170 10.26 -6.35 2.25
N GLU A 171 10.38 -5.37 1.36
CA GLU A 171 11.36 -4.29 1.53
C GLU A 171 11.04 -3.41 2.73
N PHE A 172 9.75 -3.13 2.97
CA PHE A 172 9.31 -2.44 4.18
C PHE A 172 9.59 -3.27 5.44
N ALA A 173 9.28 -4.56 5.44
CA ALA A 173 9.55 -5.47 6.56
C ALA A 173 11.05 -5.53 6.89
N LYS A 174 11.94 -5.56 5.88
CA LYS A 174 13.40 -5.51 6.09
C LYS A 174 13.82 -4.23 6.81
N LEU A 175 13.25 -3.07 6.48
CA LEU A 175 13.54 -1.81 7.18
C LEU A 175 13.11 -1.86 8.64
N GLU A 176 11.95 -2.46 8.91
CA GLU A 176 11.47 -2.64 10.28
C GLU A 176 12.40 -3.56 11.10
N LEU A 177 13.12 -4.47 10.45
CA LEU A 177 14.17 -5.31 11.03
C LEU A 177 15.52 -4.58 11.21
N GLY A 178 15.60 -3.28 10.90
CA GLY A 178 16.83 -2.49 11.04
C GLY A 178 17.81 -2.63 9.88
N TYR A 179 17.35 -3.09 8.71
CA TYR A 179 18.18 -3.16 7.51
C TYR A 179 18.58 -1.76 7.00
N ASP A 180 19.88 -1.45 7.04
CA ASP A 180 20.45 -0.19 6.55
C ASP A 180 20.37 -0.10 5.00
N PRO A 181 19.68 0.92 4.44
CA PRO A 181 19.60 1.15 3.01
C PRO A 181 20.87 1.47 2.26
N THR A 182 21.82 2.07 2.95
CA THR A 182 22.97 2.73 2.34
C THR A 182 24.15 1.79 2.21
N GLN A 183 24.09 0.64 2.89
CA GLN A 183 25.02 -0.45 2.76
C GLN A 183 24.36 -1.51 1.87
N PRO A 184 24.76 -1.65 0.60
CA PRO A 184 24.30 -2.76 -0.21
C PRO A 184 24.69 -4.03 0.52
N GLY A 185 23.70 -4.77 1.03
CA GLY A 185 23.90 -6.18 1.29
C GLY A 185 24.52 -6.78 0.04
N LYS A 186 25.51 -7.67 0.18
CA LYS A 186 26.20 -8.34 -0.93
C LYS A 186 25.21 -9.18 -1.74
N GLU A 187 24.33 -8.54 -2.50
CA GLU A 187 23.62 -9.15 -3.61
C GLU A 187 24.70 -9.40 -4.64
N LYS A 188 25.12 -10.67 -4.75
CA LYS A 188 26.05 -11.10 -5.78
C LYS A 188 25.48 -10.64 -7.12
N ALA A 189 26.13 -9.65 -7.73
CA ALA A 189 26.09 -9.50 -9.16
C ALA A 189 26.68 -10.80 -9.73
N GLY A 190 25.80 -11.73 -10.12
CA GLY A 190 26.19 -12.89 -10.87
C GLY A 190 26.71 -12.42 -12.23
N GLU A 191 28.03 -12.32 -12.36
CA GLU A 191 28.68 -12.47 -13.65
C GLU A 191 28.40 -13.89 -14.14
N GLN A 192 27.33 -14.05 -14.92
CA GLN A 192 27.13 -15.06 -15.97
C GLN A 192 25.65 -15.06 -16.41
N GLY A 193 25.39 -14.55 -17.62
CA GLY A 193 24.09 -14.66 -18.32
C GLY A 193 22.92 -13.91 -17.66
N ILE A 194 22.32 -12.94 -18.34
CA ILE A 194 21.16 -12.20 -17.81
C ILE A 194 19.92 -13.12 -17.88
N GLU A 195 19.78 -14.04 -16.93
CA GLU A 195 18.61 -14.95 -16.86
C GLU A 195 17.37 -14.32 -16.20
N GLY A 196 17.41 -13.03 -15.83
CA GLY A 196 16.30 -12.40 -15.11
C GLY A 196 16.21 -10.88 -15.27
N VAL A 197 15.07 -10.32 -14.83
CA VAL A 197 14.89 -8.87 -14.74
C VAL A 197 15.78 -8.32 -13.63
N TYR A 198 16.58 -7.32 -13.96
CA TYR A 198 17.51 -6.67 -13.03
C TYR A 198 17.11 -5.21 -12.82
N LEU A 199 17.13 -4.74 -11.57
CA LEU A 199 16.94 -3.33 -11.21
C LEU A 199 18.18 -2.86 -10.44
N SER A 200 18.91 -1.93 -11.06
CA SER A 200 20.13 -1.35 -10.49
C SER A 200 19.80 -0.40 -9.37
N GLN A 201 20.76 -0.16 -8.48
CA GLN A 201 20.74 0.99 -7.60
C GLN A 201 20.73 2.29 -8.43
N ASN A 202 19.92 3.26 -8.04
CA ASN A 202 19.86 4.56 -8.70
C ASN A 202 21.20 5.28 -8.53
N ASN A 203 21.62 6.03 -9.55
CA ASN A 203 22.88 6.76 -9.54
C ASN A 203 22.65 8.22 -9.97
N PRO A 204 23.06 9.21 -9.15
CA PRO A 204 23.66 9.07 -7.81
C PRO A 204 22.68 8.58 -6.73
N ASN A 205 23.19 8.03 -5.63
CA ASN A 205 22.45 7.82 -4.39
C ASN A 205 23.39 8.02 -3.19
N PRO A 206 23.16 9.00 -2.29
CA PRO A 206 22.07 9.98 -2.31
C PRO A 206 22.12 10.90 -3.53
N PHE A 207 20.98 11.44 -3.95
CA PHE A 207 20.92 12.37 -5.08
C PHE A 207 20.33 13.72 -4.69
N ASN A 208 20.75 14.76 -5.40
CA ASN A 208 20.14 16.08 -5.36
C ASN A 208 19.56 16.41 -6.75
N ALA A 209 18.32 16.86 -6.78
CA ALA A 209 17.50 17.21 -7.94
C ALA A 209 17.22 16.09 -8.97
N ARG A 210 18.16 15.22 -9.33
CA ARG A 210 17.94 14.16 -10.33
C ARG A 210 18.73 12.88 -10.07
N THR A 211 18.15 11.74 -10.43
CA THR A 211 18.82 10.44 -10.44
C THR A 211 18.47 9.63 -11.68
N VAL A 212 19.38 8.75 -12.09
CA VAL A 212 19.13 7.74 -13.13
C VAL A 212 18.80 6.41 -12.48
N ILE A 213 17.73 5.78 -12.93
CA ILE A 213 17.31 4.43 -12.56
C ILE A 213 17.54 3.52 -13.77
N SER A 214 18.41 2.53 -13.64
CA SER A 214 18.75 1.60 -14.71
C SER A 214 18.24 0.19 -14.44
N PHE A 215 17.72 -0.47 -15.47
CA PHE A 215 17.23 -1.85 -15.37
C PHE A 215 17.48 -2.63 -16.66
N ALA A 216 17.50 -3.96 -16.56
CA ALA A 216 17.68 -4.86 -17.69
C ALA A 216 16.49 -5.80 -17.84
N LEU A 217 16.05 -6.01 -19.07
CA LEU A 217 14.98 -6.93 -19.44
C LEU A 217 15.53 -8.10 -20.24
N PRO A 218 15.33 -9.36 -19.81
CA PRO A 218 15.78 -10.53 -20.56
C PRO A 218 14.89 -10.83 -21.78
N LYS A 219 13.65 -10.34 -21.77
CA LYS A 219 12.67 -10.50 -22.86
C LYS A 219 11.74 -9.28 -22.93
N SER A 220 10.98 -9.16 -24.01
CA SER A 220 9.95 -8.13 -24.13
C SER A 220 8.93 -8.27 -22.99
N ALA A 221 8.59 -7.16 -22.35
CA ALA A 221 7.60 -7.12 -21.28
C ALA A 221 6.89 -5.77 -21.22
N PHE A 222 5.67 -5.76 -20.70
CA PHE A 222 5.03 -4.53 -20.24
C PHE A 222 5.70 -4.10 -18.94
N VAL A 223 6.29 -2.91 -18.93
CA VAL A 223 7.10 -2.38 -17.83
C VAL A 223 6.34 -1.24 -17.16
N LYS A 224 6.26 -1.29 -15.84
CA LYS A 224 5.80 -0.17 -15.02
C LYS A 224 6.85 0.17 -13.96
N LEU A 225 7.37 1.39 -13.98
CA LEU A 225 8.31 1.91 -12.98
C LEU A 225 7.61 3.00 -12.17
N GLU A 226 7.47 2.78 -10.86
CA GLU A 226 6.74 3.67 -9.96
C GLU A 226 7.61 4.06 -8.78
N VAL A 227 7.43 5.28 -8.27
CA VAL A 227 8.07 5.81 -7.08
C VAL A 227 7.05 5.89 -5.95
N TYR A 228 7.45 5.49 -4.75
CA TYR A 228 6.65 5.48 -3.53
C TYR A 228 7.42 6.16 -2.39
N ASN A 229 6.71 6.79 -1.46
CA ASN A 229 7.31 7.30 -0.21
C ASN A 229 7.37 6.19 0.86
N THR A 230 7.89 6.51 2.04
CA THR A 230 7.99 5.57 3.18
C THR A 230 6.65 5.11 3.74
N LEU A 231 5.55 5.82 3.43
CA LEU A 231 4.19 5.44 3.82
C LEU A 231 3.54 4.51 2.78
N GLY A 232 4.28 4.07 1.76
CA GLY A 232 3.75 3.25 0.66
C GLY A 232 2.86 4.04 -0.31
N GLN A 233 2.73 5.37 -0.16
CA GLN A 233 1.94 6.19 -1.08
C GLN A 233 2.69 6.36 -2.39
N LYS A 234 2.00 6.17 -3.51
CA LYS A 234 2.57 6.37 -4.85
C LYS A 234 2.83 7.87 -5.08
N VAL A 235 4.08 8.21 -5.32
CA VAL A 235 4.55 9.56 -5.62
C VAL A 235 4.41 9.85 -7.12
N ARG A 236 4.90 8.94 -7.98
CA ARG A 236 4.90 9.15 -9.43
C ARG A 236 5.06 7.84 -10.19
N THR A 237 4.42 7.72 -11.36
CA THR A 237 4.76 6.70 -12.36
C THR A 237 5.75 7.30 -13.35
N LEU A 238 6.94 6.69 -13.49
CA LEU A 238 8.01 7.19 -14.35
C LEU A 238 7.93 6.64 -15.78
N ILE A 239 7.52 5.38 -15.91
CA ILE A 239 7.27 4.72 -17.20
C ILE A 239 6.19 3.66 -17.01
N GLU A 240 5.32 3.52 -18.01
CA GLU A 240 4.27 2.48 -18.09
C GLU A 240 4.05 2.12 -19.56
N THR A 241 4.84 1.19 -20.10
CA THR A 241 4.81 0.85 -21.53
C THR A 241 5.45 -0.51 -21.85
N GLY A 242 5.19 -1.02 -23.06
CA GLY A 242 5.87 -2.20 -23.60
C GLY A 242 7.31 -1.89 -24.00
N MET A 243 8.28 -2.66 -23.49
CA MET A 243 9.71 -2.48 -23.77
C MET A 243 10.33 -3.75 -24.35
N LYS A 244 11.33 -3.56 -25.22
CA LYS A 244 12.13 -4.63 -25.83
C LYS A 244 13.19 -5.17 -24.85
N PRO A 245 13.76 -6.37 -25.08
CA PRO A 245 14.87 -6.88 -24.29
C PRO A 245 16.07 -5.93 -24.37
N GLY A 246 16.85 -5.85 -23.29
CA GLY A 246 18.04 -5.00 -23.21
C GLY A 246 18.10 -4.13 -21.96
N ASN A 247 19.09 -3.24 -21.94
CA ASN A 247 19.32 -2.29 -20.85
C ASN A 247 18.55 -0.99 -21.10
N HIS A 248 17.94 -0.47 -20.04
CA HIS A 248 17.10 0.73 -20.07
C HIS A 248 17.46 1.65 -18.92
N SER A 249 17.24 2.96 -19.11
CA SER A 249 17.46 3.98 -18.09
C SER A 249 16.33 5.00 -18.09
N VAL A 250 15.86 5.37 -16.90
CA VAL A 250 14.80 6.35 -16.68
C VAL A 250 15.27 7.37 -15.66
N ILE A 251 14.97 8.65 -15.89
CA ILE A 251 15.35 9.74 -14.99
C ILE A 251 14.17 10.07 -14.07
N TRP A 252 14.46 10.27 -12.79
CA TRP A 252 13.53 10.93 -11.87
C TRP A 252 14.13 12.22 -11.32
N ASN A 253 13.33 13.29 -11.35
CA ASN A 253 13.73 14.64 -10.93
C ASN A 253 13.27 15.00 -9.50
N GLY A 254 12.87 14.00 -8.69
CA GLY A 254 12.36 14.27 -7.35
C GLY A 254 11.04 15.07 -7.35
N GLU A 255 10.15 14.74 -8.29
CA GLU A 255 8.82 15.37 -8.44
C GLU A 255 7.70 14.34 -8.29
N ASP A 256 6.54 14.78 -7.79
CA ASP A 256 5.29 14.03 -7.73
C ASP A 256 4.56 13.99 -9.10
N SER A 257 3.38 13.37 -9.13
CA SER A 257 2.51 13.29 -10.31
C SER A 257 1.95 14.64 -10.78
N SER A 258 1.94 15.66 -9.92
CA SER A 258 1.51 17.02 -10.25
C SER A 258 2.68 17.91 -10.70
N GLY A 259 3.89 17.36 -10.85
CA GLY A 259 5.11 18.10 -11.20
C GLY A 259 5.66 18.94 -10.05
N ARG A 260 5.20 18.72 -8.81
CA ARG A 260 5.70 19.43 -7.63
C ARG A 260 6.87 18.68 -7.03
N GLU A 261 7.83 19.42 -6.52
CA GLU A 261 9.00 18.86 -5.86
C GLU A 261 8.60 18.14 -4.56
N VAL A 262 9.20 16.96 -4.32
CA VAL A 262 8.99 16.22 -3.08
C VAL A 262 10.11 16.48 -2.07
N SER A 263 9.82 16.32 -0.79
CA SER A 263 10.76 16.62 0.30
C SER A 263 11.96 15.67 0.35
N SER A 264 13.05 16.10 0.98
CA SER A 264 14.19 15.25 1.33
C SER A 264 13.73 14.09 2.21
N ALA A 265 13.84 12.86 1.70
CA ALA A 265 13.37 11.64 2.35
C ALA A 265 13.90 10.39 1.64
N ILE A 266 13.63 9.22 2.24
CA ILE A 266 13.76 7.93 1.57
C ILE A 266 12.56 7.73 0.65
N TYR A 267 12.83 7.24 -0.56
CA TYR A 267 11.82 6.82 -1.51
C TYR A 267 12.12 5.41 -2.01
N PHE A 268 11.11 4.71 -2.49
CA PHE A 268 11.22 3.40 -3.14
C PHE A 268 10.89 3.56 -4.60
N TYR A 269 11.64 2.90 -5.48
CA TYR A 269 11.25 2.73 -6.86
C TYR A 269 11.05 1.25 -7.18
N CYS A 270 9.98 0.98 -7.89
CA CYS A 270 9.41 -0.32 -8.07
C CYS A 270 9.24 -0.58 -9.56
N LEU A 271 9.98 -1.56 -10.08
CA LEU A 271 9.91 -2.06 -11.44
C LEU A 271 9.01 -3.30 -11.47
N LYS A 272 7.89 -3.20 -12.15
CA LYS A 272 6.99 -4.31 -12.48
C LYS A 272 7.19 -4.70 -13.93
N THR A 273 7.32 -6.00 -14.21
CA THR A 273 7.31 -6.52 -15.57
C THR A 273 6.26 -7.61 -15.73
N GLY A 274 5.24 -7.34 -16.56
CA GLY A 274 4.03 -8.19 -16.63
C GLY A 274 3.38 -8.35 -15.25
N ASP A 275 2.80 -9.53 -15.00
CA ASP A 275 2.03 -9.80 -13.78
C ASP A 275 2.84 -10.46 -12.66
N LYS A 276 4.15 -10.71 -12.87
CA LYS A 276 4.90 -11.67 -12.03
C LYS A 276 6.18 -11.14 -11.40
N THR A 277 6.91 -10.25 -12.07
CA THR A 277 8.23 -9.85 -11.57
C THR A 277 8.19 -8.43 -11.05
N LEU A 278 8.39 -8.32 -9.74
CA LEU A 278 8.53 -7.09 -9.00
C LEU A 278 10.00 -6.97 -8.57
N ARG A 279 10.62 -5.84 -8.86
CA ARG A 279 11.93 -5.46 -8.34
C ARG A 279 11.80 -4.13 -7.65
N VAL A 280 12.28 -4.05 -6.43
CA VAL A 280 12.19 -2.84 -5.63
C VAL A 280 13.59 -2.46 -5.19
N ARG A 281 13.85 -1.17 -5.23
CA ARG A 281 15.04 -0.54 -4.68
C ARG A 281 14.61 0.76 -4.01
N LYS A 282 15.51 1.33 -3.23
CA LYS A 282 15.27 2.58 -2.51
C LYS A 282 16.34 3.60 -2.85
N MET A 283 16.02 4.86 -2.63
CA MET A 283 16.86 6.00 -2.93
C MET A 283 16.68 7.08 -1.86
N LEU A 284 17.76 7.81 -1.57
CA LEU A 284 17.75 8.95 -0.66
C LEU A 284 17.83 10.25 -1.47
N LEU A 285 16.78 11.05 -1.39
CA LEU A 285 16.75 12.41 -1.92
C LEU A 285 17.28 13.38 -0.87
N LEU A 286 18.30 14.15 -1.23
CA LEU A 286 18.82 15.28 -0.47
C LEU A 286 18.59 16.54 -1.28
N ARG A 287 17.80 17.45 -0.72
CA ARG A 287 17.61 18.82 -1.18
C ARG A 287 18.01 19.77 -0.07
#